data_AF-A0A950Q8P3-F1
#
_entry.id   AF-A0A950Q8P3-F1
#
_cell.length_a   1.000
_cell.length_b   1.000
_cell.length_c   1.000
_cell.angle_alpha   90.00
_cell.angle_beta   90.00
_cell.angle_gamma   90.00
#
_symmetry.space_group_name_H-M   'P 1'
#
loop_
_entity.id
_entity.type
_entity.pdbx_description
1 polymer ?
#
loop_
_entity_poly.entity_id
_entity_poly.type
_entity_poly.pdbx_seq_one_letter_code
_entity_poly.pdbx_strand_id
1 'polypeptide(L)' 'HHATGESVMSTLLDLVRHSGLAALIATHNLELARRLDRIVGLEGGRLKPLS' A
#
# COMPACT_ATOMS: atom_id res chain seq x y z
N HIS A 1 -20.54 4.22 -1.68
CA HIS A 1 -20.28 3.36 -0.50
C HIS A 1 -18.82 2.86 -0.50
N HIS A 2 -17.85 3.71 -0.11
CA HIS A 2 -16.41 3.39 -0.10
C HIS A 2 -15.81 3.21 1.31
N ALA A 3 -16.60 3.36 2.37
CA ALA A 3 -16.11 3.43 3.76
C ALA A 3 -15.53 2.10 4.31
N THR A 4 -15.97 0.96 3.77
CA THR A 4 -15.55 -0.36 4.29
C THR A 4 -14.13 -0.73 3.86
N GLY A 5 -13.75 -0.41 2.61
CA GLY A 5 -12.44 -0.77 2.07
C GLY A 5 -11.30 -0.01 2.75
N GLU A 6 -11.49 1.27 3.04
CA GLU A 6 -10.52 2.11 3.75
C GLU A 6 -10.28 1.65 5.18
N SER A 7 -11.35 1.28 5.89
CA SER A 7 -11.27 0.83 7.29
C SER A 7 -10.55 -0.52 7.39
N VAL A 8 -10.89 -1.49 6.55
CA VAL A 8 -10.20 -2.80 6.51
C VAL A 8 -8.73 -2.63 6.17
N MET A 9 -8.42 -1.75 5.21
CA MET A 9 -7.05 -1.46 4.82
C MET A 9 -6.26 -0.79 5.95
N SER A 10 -6.87 0.15 6.69
CA SER A 10 -6.23 0.78 7.84
C SER A 10 -5.85 -0.26 8.90
N THR A 11 -6.80 -1.12 9.26
CA THR A 11 -6.56 -2.20 10.23
C THR A 11 -5.45 -3.15 9.78
N LEU A 12 -5.42 -3.50 8.49
CA LEU A 12 -4.37 -4.34 7.92
C LEU A 12 -2.99 -3.67 8.03
N LEU A 13 -2.89 -2.39 7.67
CA LEU A 13 -1.63 -1.64 7.76
C LEU A 13 -1.14 -1.50 9.20
N ASP A 14 -2.05 -1.23 10.13
CA ASP A 14 -1.72 -1.15 11.55
C ASP A 14 -1.21 -2.49 12.08
N LEU A 15 -1.84 -3.61 11.72
CA LEU A 15 -1.36 -4.94 12.10
C LEU A 15 0.07 -5.21 11.60
N VAL A 16 0.33 -4.95 10.32
CA VAL A 16 1.63 -5.20 9.69
C VAL A 16 2.74 -4.39 10.37
N ARG A 17 2.47 -3.11 10.66
CA ARG A 17 3.41 -2.21 11.35
C ARG A 17 3.81 -2.66 12.75
N HIS A 18 2.85 -3.17 13.54
CA HIS A 18 3.09 -3.55 14.93
C HIS A 18 3.59 -5.00 15.09
N SER A 19 3.43 -5.85 14.07
CA SER A 19 3.85 -7.26 14.11
C SER A 19 5.24 -7.52 13.51
N GLY A 20 5.89 -6.50 12.93
CA GLY A 20 7.17 -6.67 12.22
C GLY A 20 7.04 -7.47 10.91
N LEU A 21 5.82 -7.62 10.40
CA LEU A 21 5.56 -8.27 9.12
C LEU A 21 5.76 -7.29 7.96
N ALA A 22 6.09 -7.81 6.78
CA ALA A 22 6.11 -7.03 5.54
C ALA A 22 4.89 -7.40 4.69
N ALA A 23 4.19 -6.39 4.15
CA ALA A 23 3.09 -6.58 3.22
C ALA A 23 3.41 -5.97 1.86
N LEU A 24 3.10 -6.69 0.79
CA LEU A 24 3.21 -6.20 -0.59
C LEU A 24 1.81 -5.87 -1.12
N ILE A 25 1.57 -4.61 -1.45
CA ILE A 25 0.27 -4.11 -1.91
C ILE A 25 0.43 -3.51 -3.30
N ALA A 26 -0.22 -4.12 -4.29
CA ALA A 26 -0.34 -3.56 -5.64
C ALA A 26 -1.66 -2.78 -5.74
N THR A 27 -1.58 -1.47 -5.95
CA THR A 27 -2.76 -0.62 -6.05
C THR A 27 -2.54 0.48 -7.10
N HIS A 28 -3.62 0.86 -7.79
CA HIS A 28 -3.66 2.06 -8.62
C HIS A 28 -4.21 3.27 -7.85
N ASN A 29 -4.62 3.10 -6.58
CA ASN A 29 -5.05 4.18 -5.70
C ASN A 29 -3.82 4.85 -5.07
N LEU A 30 -3.47 6.03 -5.58
CA LEU A 30 -2.32 6.79 -5.11
C LEU A 30 -2.47 7.31 -3.67
N GLU A 31 -3.71 7.55 -3.21
CA GLU A 31 -3.96 7.96 -1.82
C GLU A 31 -3.61 6.85 -0.83
N LEU A 32 -3.92 5.60 -1.19
CA LEU A 32 -3.49 4.45 -0.42
C LEU A 32 -1.97 4.27 -0.46
N ALA A 33 -1.38 4.36 -1.66
CA ALA A 33 0.06 4.18 -1.83
C ALA A 33 0.87 5.12 -0.93
N ARG A 34 0.42 6.38 -0.79
CA ARG A 34 1.03 7.40 0.10
C ARG A 34 1.03 7.02 1.58
N ARG A 35 0.18 6.07 2.01
CA ARG A 35 0.15 5.57 3.39
C ARG A 35 1.17 4.45 3.64
N LEU A 36 1.83 3.92 2.61
CA LEU A 36 2.83 2.85 2.70
C LEU A 36 4.23 3.40 2.94
N ASP A 37 5.12 2.57 3.48
CA ASP A 37 6.48 3.00 3.85
C ASP A 37 7.41 3.10 2.63
N ARG A 38 7.23 2.22 1.64
CA ARG A 38 7.99 2.24 0.39
C ARG A 38 7.05 2.07 -0.79
N ILE A 39 7.20 2.96 -1.77
CA ILE A 39 6.36 2.97 -2.97
C ILE A 39 7.27 2.86 -4.20
N VAL A 40 6.91 1.97 -5.12
CA VAL A 40 7.59 1.76 -6.40
C VAL A 40 6.56 1.75 -7.52
N GLY A 41 6.90 2.32 -8.67
CA GLY A 41 6.11 2.23 -9.88
C GLY A 41 6.39 0.93 -10.62
N LEU A 42 5.38 0.32 -11.23
CA LEU A 42 5.53 -0.80 -12.16
C LEU A 42 5.32 -0.31 -13.59
N GLU A 43 6.37 -0.36 -14.41
CA GLU A 43 6.32 0.11 -15.79
C GLU A 43 7.01 -0.92 -16.70
N GLY A 44 6.30 -1.39 -17.74
CA GLY A 44 6.85 -2.39 -18.67
C GLY A 44 7.33 -3.68 -17.98
N GLY A 45 6.68 -4.10 -16.89
CA GLY A 45 7.06 -5.27 -16.10
C GLY A 45 8.27 -5.07 -15.18
N ARG A 46 8.75 -3.83 -15.01
CA ARG A 46 9.91 -3.50 -14.17
C ARG A 46 9.51 -2.55 -13.05
N LEU A 47 10.04 -2.80 -11.84
CA LEU A 47 9.88 -1.90 -10.71
C LEU A 47 10.85 -0.71 -10.83
N LYS A 48 10.35 0.50 -10.69
CA LYS A 48 11.10 1.75 -10.68
C LYS A 48 10.80 2.56 -9.41
N PRO A 49 11.76 3.34 -8.88
CA PRO A 49 11.46 4.36 -7.88
C PRO A 49 10.40 5.32 -8.42
N LEU A 50 9.49 5.77 -7.56
CA LEU A 50 8.67 6.93 -7.87
C LEU A 50 9.54 8.18 -7.72
N SER A 51 9.81 8.84 -8.83
CA SER A 51 10.53 10.11 -8.92
C SER A 51 9.58 11.26 -9.20
#